data_AF-A0A7J0GDP6-F1
#
_entry.id   AF-A0A7J0GDP6-F1
#
_cell.length_a   1.000
_cell.length_b   1.000
_cell.length_c   1.000
_cell.angle_alpha   90.00
_cell.angle_beta   90.00
_cell.angle_gamma   90.00
#
_symmetry.space_group_name_H-M   'P 1'
#
loop_
_entity.id
_entity.type
_entity.pdbx_description
1 polymer ?
#
loop_
_entity_poly.entity_id
_entity_poly.type
_entity_poly.pdbx_seq_one_letter_code
_entity_poly.pdbx_strand_id
1 'polypeptide(L)' 'MSQSGKLMPNLDQNSTKLLNLTVLQRIDPYIEEILITAAHVTFYEFNIDLNQWVRSTSPFSWPVVGRTLKGLYLW' A
#
# COMPACT_ATOMS: atom_id res chain seq x y z
N MET A 1 -11.89 -14.42 31.50
CA MET A 1 -10.84 -13.97 30.56
C MET A 1 -11.37 -14.14 29.15
N SER A 2 -11.65 -13.05 28.43
CA SER A 2 -12.11 -13.10 27.04
C SER A 2 -10.88 -13.11 26.14
N GLN A 3 -10.65 -14.21 25.43
CA GLN A 3 -9.78 -14.21 24.26
C GLN A 3 -10.41 -13.28 23.22
N SER A 4 -9.97 -12.02 23.19
CA SER A 4 -10.03 -11.22 21.96
C SER A 4 -8.99 -11.78 20.98
N GLY A 5 -9.19 -13.03 20.57
CA GLY A 5 -8.53 -13.58 19.40
C GLY A 5 -9.05 -12.77 18.23
N LYS A 6 -8.16 -12.01 17.59
CA LYS A 6 -8.45 -11.21 16.40
C LYS A 6 -9.25 -12.09 15.43
N LEU A 7 -10.56 -11.84 15.34
CA LEU A 7 -11.44 -12.47 14.37
C LEU A 7 -10.90 -12.02 13.01
N MET A 8 -10.05 -12.84 12.41
CA MET A 8 -9.71 -12.66 11.01
C MET A 8 -10.94 -13.14 10.25
N PRO A 9 -11.69 -12.25 9.57
CA PRO A 9 -12.72 -12.74 8.67
C PRO A 9 -12.03 -13.66 7.67
N ASN A 10 -12.49 -14.91 7.58
CA ASN A 10 -12.03 -15.86 6.57
C ASN A 10 -12.63 -15.41 5.22
N LEU A 11 -12.09 -14.31 4.70
CA LEU A 11 -12.51 -13.72 3.44
C LEU A 11 -11.78 -14.47 2.33
N ASP A 12 -12.51 -14.90 1.31
CA ASP A 12 -11.88 -15.51 0.14
C ASP A 12 -11.01 -14.48 -0.60
N GLN A 13 -10.11 -14.98 -1.45
CA GLN A 13 -9.14 -14.14 -2.15
C GLN A 13 -9.81 -13.12 -3.08
N ASN A 14 -10.96 -13.45 -3.68
CA ASN A 14 -11.65 -12.55 -4.60
C ASN A 14 -12.31 -11.40 -3.83
N SER A 15 -12.99 -11.72 -2.73
CA SER A 15 -13.60 -10.72 -1.86
C SER A 15 -12.55 -9.78 -1.24
N THR A 16 -11.37 -10.30 -0.88
CA THR A 16 -10.24 -9.49 -0.40
C THR A 16 -9.72 -8.55 -1.48
N LYS A 17 -9.55 -9.04 -2.72
CA LYS A 17 -9.08 -8.22 -3.84
C LYS A 17 -10.06 -7.09 -4.16
N LEU A 18 -11.36 -7.39 -4.17
CA LEU A 18 -12.42 -6.40 -4.43
C LEU A 18 -12.46 -5.33 -3.33
N LEU A 19 -12.35 -5.73 -2.07
CA LEU A 19 -12.31 -4.79 -0.95
C LEU A 19 -11.09 -3.86 -1.05
N ASN A 20 -9.90 -4.42 -1.29
CA ASN A 20 -8.67 -3.65 -1.44
C ASN A 20 -8.78 -2.65 -2.59
N LEU A 21 -9.32 -3.05 -3.75
CA LEU A 21 -9.53 -2.17 -4.89
C LEU A 21 -10.51 -1.03 -4.55
N THR A 22 -11.61 -1.36 -3.86
CA THR A 22 -12.60 -0.37 -3.43
C THR A 22 -11.99 0.67 -2.48
N VAL A 23 -11.10 0.24 -1.58
CA VAL A 23 -10.39 1.14 -0.65
C VAL A 23 -9.45 2.07 -1.42
N LEU A 24 -8.69 1.54 -2.39
CA LEU A 24 -7.80 2.34 -3.24
C LEU A 24 -8.59 3.36 -4.08
N GLN A 25 -9.73 2.97 -4.64
CA GLN A 25 -10.58 3.85 -5.44
C GLN A 25 -11.20 5.02 -4.66
N ARG A 26 -11.25 4.95 -3.32
CA ARG A 26 -11.64 6.10 -2.48
C ARG A 26 -10.59 7.19 -2.45
N ILE A 27 -9.32 6.84 -2.69
CA ILE A 27 -8.19 7.77 -2.74
C ILE A 27 -8.03 8.29 -4.18
N ASP A 28 -8.12 7.40 -5.16
CA ASP A 28 -7.98 7.72 -6.58
C ASP A 28 -8.96 6.89 -7.44
N PRO A 29 -10.00 7.50 -8.03
CA PRO A 29 -11.03 6.78 -8.78
C PRO A 29 -10.53 6.17 -10.09
N TYR A 30 -9.32 6.52 -10.57
CA TYR A 30 -8.76 6.00 -11.82
C TYR A 30 -7.99 4.69 -11.64
N ILE A 31 -7.95 4.12 -10.43
CA ILE A 31 -7.34 2.82 -10.18
C ILE A 31 -8.25 1.72 -10.70
N GLU A 32 -7.83 1.09 -11.80
CA GLU A 32 -8.61 0.04 -12.46
C GLU A 32 -8.35 -1.36 -11.87
N GLU A 33 -7.10 -1.67 -11.53
CA GLU A 33 -6.73 -2.99 -11.02
C GLU A 33 -5.53 -2.99 -10.06
N ILE A 34 -5.49 -3.99 -9.17
CA ILE A 34 -4.32 -4.32 -8.35
C ILE A 34 -3.54 -5.43 -9.06
N LEU A 35 -2.32 -5.10 -9.50
CA LEU A 35 -1.42 -6.04 -10.17
C LEU A 35 -0.73 -7.00 -9.19
N ILE A 36 -0.27 -6.47 -8.04
CA ILE A 36 0.52 -7.20 -7.05
C ILE A 36 0.16 -6.70 -5.65
N THR A 37 0.16 -7.60 -4.67
CA THR A 37 0.01 -7.27 -3.24
C THR A 37 1.24 -7.73 -2.46
N ALA A 38 1.74 -6.89 -1.57
CA ALA A 38 2.79 -7.25 -0.61
C ALA A 38 2.23 -7.14 0.82
N ALA A 39 2.62 -8.06 1.70
CA ALA A 39 2.18 -8.03 3.11
C ALA A 39 2.96 -7.00 3.94
N HIS A 40 4.21 -6.73 3.55
CA HIS A 40 5.10 -5.81 4.25
C HIS A 40 5.87 -4.96 3.24
N VAL A 41 5.75 -3.65 3.36
CA VAL A 41 6.49 -2.67 2.56
C VAL A 41 7.20 -1.71 3.53
N THR A 42 8.40 -1.28 3.19
CA THR A 42 9.14 -0.26 3.95
C THR A 42 9.72 0.75 2.99
N PHE A 43 9.47 2.03 3.26
CA PHE A 43 10.00 3.13 2.47
C PHE A 43 11.39 3.56 2.99
N TYR A 44 12.31 3.78 2.06
CA TYR A 44 13.60 4.42 2.31
C TYR A 44 13.76 5.60 1.36
N GLU A 45 14.33 6.67 1.87
CA GLU A 45 14.71 7.83 1.11
C GLU A 45 16.24 7.95 1.15
N PHE A 46 16.84 8.34 0.03
CA PHE A 46 18.27 8.56 -0.02
C PHE A 46 18.59 9.98 0.42
N ASN A 47 19.33 10.12 1.52
CA ASN A 47 19.80 11.41 2.00
C ASN A 47 21.13 11.74 1.30
N ILE A 48 21.12 12.78 0.46
CA ILE A 48 22.28 13.20 -0.35
C ILE A 48 23.38 13.78 0.55
N ASP A 49 23.01 14.55 1.59
CA ASP A 49 23.97 15.21 2.49
C ASP A 49 24.77 14.19 3.31
N LEU A 50 24.12 13.08 3.70
CA LEU A 50 24.73 12.00 4.47
C LEU A 50 25.21 10.84 3.58
N ASN A 51 24.92 10.89 2.28
CA ASN A 51 25.20 9.85 1.30
C ASN A 51 24.77 8.43 1.74
N GLN A 52 23.58 8.33 2.34
CA GLN A 52 23.07 7.06 2.91
C GLN A 52 21.56 6.93 2.75
N TRP A 53 21.09 5.68 2.76
CA TRP A 53 19.67 5.36 2.82
C TRP A 53 19.13 5.54 4.24
N VAL A 54 18.08 6.33 4.38
CA VAL A 54 17.40 6.58 5.65
C VAL A 54 15.99 6.01 5.54
N ARG A 55 15.54 5.30 6.57
CA ARG A 55 14.16 4.80 6.63
C ARG A 55 13.22 6.01 6.67
N SER A 56 12.30 6.11 5.71
CA SER A 56 11.32 7.19 5.70
C SER A 56 10.34 6.96 6.85
N THR A 57 10.21 7.94 7.73
CA THR A 57 9.25 7.95 8.84
C THR A 57 7.96 8.70 8.48
N SER A 58 7.88 9.27 7.27
CA SER A 58 6.68 9.97 6.83
C SER A 58 5.59 8.95 6.50
N PRO A 59 4.38 9.06 7.08
CA PRO A 59 3.25 8.18 6.76
C PRO A 59 2.65 8.44 5.36
N PHE A 60 3.15 9.47 4.65
CA PHE A 60 2.70 9.87 3.33
C PHE A 60 3.92 10.21 2.46
N SER A 61 4.58 9.18 1.94
CA SER A 61 5.45 9.33 0.78
C SER A 61 4.57 9.67 -0.42
N TRP A 62 4.64 10.91 -0.92
CA TRP A 62 3.89 11.34 -2.09
C TRP A 62 4.30 10.51 -3.32
N PRO A 63 3.37 10.02 -4.15
CA PRO A 63 3.74 9.22 -5.31
C PRO A 63 4.40 10.09 -6.38
N VAL A 64 5.49 9.56 -6.95
CA VAL A 64 6.10 10.10 -8.17
C VAL A 64 5.11 9.88 -9.32
N VAL A 65 4.58 10.97 -9.87
CA VAL A 65 3.72 10.96 -11.06
C VAL A 65 4.59 10.78 -12.31
N GLY A 66 4.66 9.55 -12.80
CA GLY A 66 5.03 9.25 -14.18
C GLY A 66 3.75 9.07 -15.01
N ARG A 67 3.50 9.96 -15.98
CA ARG A 67 2.41 9.80 -16.95
C ARG A 67 2.72 8.66 -17.92
N THR A 68 2.55 7.42 -17.47
CA THR A 68 2.24 6.24 -18.28
C THR A 68 1.62 5.21 -17.34
N LEU A 69 0.34 4.90 -17.56
CA LEU A 69 -0.53 4.03 -16.75
C LEU A 69 0.18 2.78 -16.18
N LYS A 70 0.62 2.86 -14.91
CA LYS A 70 0.90 1.74 -13.98
C LYS A 70 1.45 2.30 -12.66
N GLY A 71 0.57 2.87 -11.84
CA GLY A 71 0.91 3.18 -10.45
C GLY A 71 0.95 1.89 -9.62
N LEU A 72 2.07 1.60 -8.97
CA LEU A 72 2.10 0.62 -7.88
C LEU A 72 1.60 1.33 -6.62
N TYR A 73 0.34 1.10 -6.24
CA TYR A 73 -0.16 1.50 -4.94
C TYR A 73 0.29 0.46 -3.92
N LEU A 74 1.40 0.75 -3.25
CA LEU A 74 1.88 -0.04 -2.12
C LEU A 74 1.36 0.62 -0.85
N TRP A 75 0.51 -0.12 -0.13
CA TRP A 75 0.09 0.20 1.22
C TRP A 75 0.94 -0.59 2.22
#